data_AF-A0A523HCY3-F1
#
_entry.id   AF-A0A523HCY3-F1
#
_cell.length_a   1.000
_cell.length_b   1.000
_cell.length_c   1.000
_cell.angle_alpha   90.00
_cell.angle_beta   90.00
_cell.angle_gamma   90.00
#
_symmetry.space_group_name_H-M   'P 1'
#
loop_
_entity.id
_entity.type
_entity.pdbx_description
1 polymer ?
#
loop_
_entity_poly.entity_id
_entity_poly.type
_entity_poly.pdbx_seq_one_letter_code
_entity_poly.pdbx_strand_id
1 'polypeptide(L)'
;MGLVTAVELTKNKVTHIRQVKNKSTQEVTNALVKMLLPFKEQISIITVDNGKEFAHHKKIADALNTEVYFAHPYCSWKESLMKNTNGLIWQYFPKNSIAKH
;
A
#
# COMPACT_ATOMS: atom_id res chain seq x y z
N MET A 1 2.33 -15.31 4.32
CA MET A 1 1.17 -14.41 4.15
C MET A 1 1.55 -12.99 4.56
N GLY A 2 1.09 -11.98 3.82
CA GLY A 2 1.25 -10.58 4.17
C GLY A 2 0.01 -9.77 3.78
N LEU A 3 -0.04 -8.51 4.21
CA LEU A 3 -1.01 -7.53 3.75
C LEU A 3 -0.27 -6.40 3.04
N VAL A 4 -0.85 -5.93 1.94
CA VAL A 4 -0.48 -4.68 1.28
C VAL A 4 -1.61 -3.69 1.54
N THR A 5 -1.25 -2.54 2.11
CA THR A 5 -2.20 -1.46 2.43
C THR A 5 -1.81 -0.24 1.62
N ALA A 6 -2.77 0.35 0.88
CA ALA A 6 -2.64 1.65 0.25
C ALA A 6 -3.68 2.59 0.85
N VAL A 7 -3.24 3.73 1.36
CA VAL A 7 -4.10 4.73 1.98
C VAL A 7 -4.11 5.98 1.09
N GLU A 8 -5.29 6.39 0.66
CA GLU A 8 -5.48 7.64 -0.04
C GLU A 8 -5.36 8.81 0.94
N LEU A 9 -4.49 9.77 0.64
CA LEU A 9 -4.22 10.94 1.50
C LEU A 9 -5.10 12.15 1.16
N THR A 10 -6.19 11.96 0.42
CA THR A 10 -7.14 13.03 0.07
C THR A 10 -8.23 13.21 1.15
N LYS A 11 -9.14 14.17 0.94
CA LYS A 11 -10.27 14.43 1.86
C LYS A 11 -11.17 13.21 2.09
N ASN A 12 -11.23 12.28 1.14
CA ASN A 12 -12.12 11.11 1.20
C ASN A 12 -11.54 9.97 2.05
N LYS A 13 -10.23 9.99 2.37
CA LYS A 13 -9.53 9.03 3.25
C LYS A 13 -9.86 7.55 2.96
N VAL A 14 -9.91 7.17 1.69
CA VAL A 14 -10.18 5.78 1.29
C VAL A 14 -8.96 4.90 1.61
N THR A 15 -9.19 3.71 2.15
CA THR A 15 -8.13 2.73 2.42
C THR A 15 -8.39 1.45 1.61
N HIS A 16 -7.46 1.10 0.74
CA HIS A 16 -7.48 -0.14 -0.04
C HIS A 16 -6.53 -1.15 0.59
N ILE A 17 -7.01 -2.37 0.83
CA ILE A 17 -6.25 -3.43 1.49
C ILE A 17 -6.34 -4.68 0.64
N ARG A 18 -5.20 -5.33 0.42
CA ARG A 18 -5.13 -6.61 -0.30
C ARG A 18 -4.22 -7.59 0.42
N GLN A 19 -4.73 -8.81 0.61
CA GLN A 19 -3.92 -9.92 1.09
C GLN A 19 -3.00 -10.43 -0.01
N VAL A 20 -1.75 -10.71 0.36
CA VAL A 20 -0.72 -11.27 -0.52
C VAL A 20 -0.20 -12.58 0.05
N LYS A 21 0.15 -13.51 -0.84
CA LYS A 21 0.66 -14.84 -0.43
C LYS A 21 1.96 -14.71 0.35
N ASN A 22 2.86 -13.84 -0.12
CA ASN A 22 4.13 -13.53 0.50
C ASN A 22 4.49 -12.05 0.28
N LYS A 23 5.55 -11.58 0.94
CA LYS A 23 6.05 -10.20 0.81
C LYS A 23 7.13 -10.06 -0.27
N SER A 24 7.17 -10.96 -1.25
CA SER A 24 8.12 -10.80 -2.35
C SER A 24 7.80 -9.52 -3.14
N THR A 25 8.82 -8.84 -3.61
CA THR A 25 8.67 -7.61 -4.40
C THR A 25 7.74 -7.82 -5.60
N GLN A 26 7.81 -8.99 -6.25
CA GLN A 26 6.96 -9.30 -7.40
C GLN A 26 5.48 -9.44 -7.02
N GLU A 27 5.19 -10.17 -5.93
CA GLU A 27 3.81 -10.37 -5.46
C GLU A 27 3.18 -9.05 -5.03
N VAL A 28 3.93 -8.24 -4.26
CA VAL A 28 3.46 -6.93 -3.78
C VAL A 28 3.22 -5.98 -4.95
N THR A 29 4.11 -5.95 -5.94
CA THR A 29 3.95 -5.14 -7.16
C THR A 29 2.66 -5.51 -7.91
N ASN A 30 2.47 -6.80 -8.19
CA ASN A 30 1.30 -7.27 -8.93
C ASN A 30 0.00 -6.98 -8.18
N ALA A 31 0.00 -7.20 -6.86
CA ALA A 31 -1.14 -6.94 -6.00
C ALA A 31 -1.50 -5.45 -5.98
N LEU A 32 -0.51 -4.56 -5.83
CA LEU A 32 -0.70 -3.12 -5.78
C LEU A 32 -1.20 -2.58 -7.12
N VAL A 33 -0.56 -2.95 -8.23
CA VAL A 33 -1.00 -2.53 -9.57
C VAL A 33 -2.43 -2.98 -9.82
N LYS A 34 -2.74 -4.27 -9.61
CA LYS A 34 -4.11 -4.79 -9.83
C LYS A 34 -5.16 -4.10 -8.95
N MET A 35 -4.79 -3.70 -7.73
CA MET A 35 -5.68 -3.02 -6.79
C MET A 35 -5.94 -1.56 -7.19
N LEU A 36 -4.91 -0.86 -7.66
CA LEU A 36 -4.96 0.59 -7.93
C LEU A 36 -5.27 0.93 -9.39
N LEU A 37 -5.11 -0.01 -10.33
CA LEU A 37 -5.36 0.21 -11.76
C LEU A 37 -6.75 0.78 -12.07
N PRO A 38 -7.86 0.37 -11.41
CA PRO A 38 -9.18 0.96 -11.64
C PRO A 38 -9.27 2.45 -11.29
N PHE A 39 -8.34 2.94 -10.46
CA PHE A 39 -8.32 4.31 -9.94
C PHE A 39 -7.17 5.13 -10.52
N LYS A 40 -6.43 4.63 -11.52
CA LYS A 40 -5.20 5.28 -12.03
C LYS A 40 -5.36 6.77 -12.37
N GLU A 41 -6.48 7.14 -12.97
CA GLU A 41 -6.79 8.52 -13.36
C GLU A 41 -7.01 9.47 -12.16
N GLN A 42 -7.27 8.92 -10.97
CA GLN A 42 -7.50 9.65 -9.72
C GLN A 42 -6.23 9.72 -8.86
N ILE A 43 -5.17 8.99 -9.22
CA ILE A 43 -3.93 8.90 -8.47
C ILE A 43 -2.95 9.94 -9.00
N SER A 44 -2.69 10.98 -8.21
CA SER A 44 -1.68 11.99 -8.57
C SER A 44 -0.25 11.50 -8.29
N ILE A 45 -0.01 10.95 -7.09
CA ILE A 45 1.31 10.49 -6.63
C ILE A 45 1.11 9.33 -5.65
N ILE A 46 1.98 8.32 -5.71
CA ILE A 46 2.05 7.23 -4.73
C ILE A 46 3.28 7.45 -3.85
N THR A 47 3.11 7.34 -2.53
CA THR A 47 4.24 7.25 -1.59
C THR A 47 4.26 5.87 -0.95
N VAL A 48 5.39 5.18 -1.01
CA VAL A 48 5.62 3.87 -0.39
C VAL A 48 6.64 3.99 0.74
N ASP A 49 6.64 3.03 1.68
CA ASP A 49 7.69 2.97 2.69
C ASP A 49 9.03 2.45 2.10
N ASN A 50 10.11 2.54 2.88
CA ASN A 50 11.44 2.09 2.48
C ASN A 50 11.62 0.56 2.53
N GLY A 51 10.53 -0.21 2.51
CA GLY A 51 10.52 -1.66 2.50
C GLY A 51 11.07 -2.25 1.19
N LYS A 52 11.75 -3.39 1.30
CA LYS A 52 12.34 -4.11 0.14
C LYS A 52 11.26 -4.65 -0.80
N GLU A 53 10.05 -4.86 -0.28
CA GLU A 53 8.88 -5.22 -1.07
C GLU A 53 8.53 -4.19 -2.16
N PHE A 54 8.97 -2.93 -2.02
CA PHE A 54 8.74 -1.86 -3.00
C PHE A 54 9.93 -1.61 -3.94
N ALA A 55 10.91 -2.52 -4.00
CA ALA A 55 12.06 -2.39 -4.90
C ALA A 55 11.68 -2.25 -6.39
N HIS A 56 10.50 -2.71 -6.81
CA HIS A 56 9.95 -2.54 -8.16
C HIS A 56 9.07 -1.27 -8.33
N HIS A 57 9.24 -0.24 -7.51
CA HIS A 57 8.50 1.04 -7.59
C HIS A 57 8.41 1.64 -9.00
N LYS A 58 9.45 1.51 -9.85
CA LYS A 58 9.40 1.95 -11.25
C LYS A 58 8.32 1.23 -12.08
N LYS A 59 8.19 -0.09 -11.91
CA LYS A 59 7.12 -0.86 -12.58
C LYS A 59 5.73 -0.43 -12.12
N ILE A 60 5.61 -0.05 -10.85
CA ILE A 60 4.35 0.49 -10.30
C ILE A 60 4.04 1.84 -10.94
N ALA A 61 5.04 2.73 -11.03
CA ALA A 61 4.91 4.04 -11.66
C ALA A 61 4.44 3.91 -13.13
N ASP A 62 5.12 3.06 -13.91
CA ASP A 62 4.80 2.84 -15.32
C ASP A 62 3.38 2.26 -15.49
N ALA A 63 3.01 1.26 -14.68
CA ALA A 63 1.71 0.59 -14.80
C ALA A 63 0.52 1.47 -14.40
N LEU A 64 0.74 2.41 -13.47
CA LEU A 64 -0.30 3.31 -12.98
C LEU A 64 -0.22 4.71 -13.60
N ASN A 65 0.74 4.96 -14.50
CA ASN A 65 0.99 6.26 -15.12
C ASN A 65 1.07 7.40 -14.10
N THR A 66 1.84 7.19 -13.02
CA THR A 66 1.94 8.11 -11.88
C THR A 66 3.35 8.08 -11.29
N GLU A 67 3.70 9.07 -10.48
CA GLU A 67 4.99 9.11 -9.79
C GLU A 67 4.95 8.29 -8.50
N VAL A 68 6.01 7.53 -8.22
CA VAL A 68 6.16 6.75 -6.99
C VAL A 68 7.38 7.23 -6.23
N TYR A 69 7.18 7.73 -5.01
CA TYR A 69 8.23 8.18 -4.10
C TYR A 69 8.34 7.31 -2.86
N PHE A 70 9.52 7.30 -2.26
CA PHE A 70 9.74 6.70 -0.96
C PHE A 70 9.48 7.72 0.15
N ALA A 71 8.90 7.28 1.26
CA ALA A 71 8.65 8.13 2.42
C ALA A 71 9.98 8.65 3.00
N HIS A 72 10.07 9.97 3.17
CA HIS A 72 11.18 10.58 3.90
C HIS A 72 11.05 10.27 5.41
N PRO A 73 12.16 9.98 6.11
CA PRO A 73 12.17 9.62 7.53
C PRO A 73 11.55 10.64 8.50
N TYR A 74 11.29 11.88 8.03
CA TYR A 74 10.86 12.99 8.87
C TYR A 74 9.41 13.45 8.61
N CYS A 75 8.63 12.73 7.80
CA CYS A 75 7.21 13.04 7.58
C CYS A 75 6.32 12.41 8.65
N SER A 76 6.40 12.93 9.88
CA SER A 76 5.69 12.43 11.08
C SER A 76 4.18 12.26 10.89
N TRP A 77 3.51 13.17 10.16
CA TRP A 77 2.07 13.11 9.94
C TRP A 77 1.64 11.95 9.02
N LYS A 78 2.42 11.65 7.97
CA LYS A 78 2.15 10.52 7.06
C LYS A 78 2.35 9.19 7.79
N GLU A 79 3.41 9.11 8.59
CA GLU A 79 3.67 7.93 9.42
C GLU A 79 2.58 7.71 10.47
N SER A 80 2.15 8.77 11.15
CA SER A 80 1.11 8.70 12.17
C SER A 80 -0.20 8.18 11.59
N LEU A 81 -0.59 8.65 10.39
CA LEU A 81 -1.76 8.15 9.69
C LEU A 81 -1.61 6.69 9.27
N MET A 82 -0.49 6.30 8.65
CA MET A 82 -0.25 4.89 8.29
C MET A 82 -0.26 3.97 9.51
N LYS A 83 0.36 4.38 10.62
CA LYS A 83 0.38 3.63 11.88
C LYS A 83 -1.04 3.47 12.44
N ASN A 84 -1.82 4.54 12.47
CA ASN A 84 -3.20 4.51 12.95
C ASN A 84 -4.08 3.60 12.07
N THR A 85 -4.01 3.76 10.73
CA THR A 85 -4.76 2.93 9.80
C THR A 85 -4.37 1.46 9.93
N ASN A 86 -3.08 1.13 10.02
CA ASN A 86 -2.65 -0.24 10.26
C ASN A 86 -3.17 -0.78 11.59
N GLY A 87 -3.17 0.04 12.65
CA GLY A 87 -3.77 -0.32 13.95
C GLY A 87 -5.23 -0.71 13.84
N LEU A 88 -6.04 0.11 13.15
CA LEU A 88 -7.45 -0.19 12.87
C LEU A 88 -7.62 -1.48 12.06
N ILE A 89 -6.81 -1.69 11.02
CA ILE A 89 -6.85 -2.91 10.21
C ILE A 89 -6.64 -4.15 11.09
N TRP A 90 -5.66 -4.14 12.00
CA TRP A 90 -5.41 -5.28 12.88
C TRP A 90 -6.50 -5.50 13.93
N GLN A 91 -7.21 -4.44 14.32
CA GLN A 91 -8.35 -4.54 15.22
C GLN A 91 -9.56 -5.19 14.54
N TYR A 92 -9.83 -4.87 13.27
CA TYR A 92 -10.95 -5.44 12.52
C TYR A 92 -10.62 -6.78 11.86
N PHE A 93 -9.36 -7.03 11.50
CA PHE A 93 -8.88 -8.24 10.86
C PHE A 93 -7.76 -8.88 11.72
N PRO A 94 -8.12 -9.56 12.83
CA PRO A 94 -7.13 -10.20 13.67
C PRO A 94 -6.28 -11.19 12.85
N LYS A 95 -4.96 -11.19 13.09
CA LYS A 95 -3.95 -11.95 12.32
C LYS A 95 -4.31 -13.42 12.05
N ASN A 96 -5.10 -14.03 12.92
CA ASN A 96 -5.51 -15.43 12.85
C ASN A 96 -6.63 -15.70 11.82
N SER A 97 -7.39 -14.68 11.41
CA SER A 97 -8.44 -14.81 10.39
C SER A 97 -7.87 -14.76 8.96
N ILE A 98 -6.73 -14.10 8.80
CA ILE A 98 -6.03 -13.98 7.50
C ILE A 98 -5.33 -15.31 7.17
N ALA A 99 -5.06 -16.16 8.17
CA ALA A 99 -4.33 -17.43 8.08
C ALA A 99 -5.14 -18.65 7.63
N LYS A 100 -6.46 -18.53 7.42
CA LYS A 100 -7.31 -19.65 7.03
C LYS A 100 -8.17 -19.27 5.82
N HIS A 101 -7.74 -19.74 4.65
CA HIS A 101 -8.52 -20.25 3.50
C HIS A 101 -7.69 -20.18 2.23
#